data_AF-A0A350I7U2-F1
#
_entry.id   AF-A0A350I7U2-F1
#
_cell.length_a   1.000
_cell.length_b   1.000
_cell.length_c   1.000
_cell.angle_alpha   90.00
_cell.angle_beta   90.00
_cell.angle_gamma   90.00
#
_symmetry.space_group_name_H-M   'P 1'
#
loop_
_entity.id
_entity.type
_entity.pdbx_description
1 polymer ?
#
loop_
_entity_poly.entity_id
_entity_poly.type
_entity_poly.pdbx_seq_one_letter_code
_entity_poly.pdbx_strand_id
1 'polypeptide(L)'
;MDYTFYYKGKLSHCGVNNFILALDGISWKIISLADSRRDTACTSHDAKLAINEMLDNWHRGASTADSISYFDLMAINSVYVGTDETEVWSKRKFLNFAAPYFAKGKAWAFTKVERNVYSKDYLDIAWFDEVLDTWMGPCRGSGVVTKDDDGGWKVQHYVLSVAVANDDIDEYLKVIGKERK
;
A
#
# COMPACT_ATOMS: atom_id res chain seq x y z
N MET A 1 17.95 -4.24 -0.44
CA MET A 1 16.58 -4.79 -0.60
C MET A 1 16.57 -6.16 0.05
N ASP A 2 15.62 -6.45 0.93
CA ASP A 2 15.50 -7.76 1.56
C ASP A 2 15.18 -8.82 0.49
N TYR A 3 15.76 -10.00 0.60
CA TYR A 3 15.48 -11.14 -0.27
C TYR A 3 15.21 -12.40 0.56
N THR A 4 14.49 -13.35 -0.04
CA THR A 4 14.27 -14.69 0.52
C THR A 4 14.68 -15.73 -0.52
N PHE A 5 15.48 -16.71 -0.10
CA PHE A 5 16.03 -17.75 -0.97
C PHE A 5 15.49 -19.13 -0.57
N TYR A 6 14.89 -19.84 -1.54
CA TYR A 6 14.37 -21.19 -1.37
C TYR A 6 15.24 -22.19 -2.13
N TYR A 7 15.59 -23.30 -1.48
CA TYR A 7 16.31 -24.41 -2.09
C TYR A 7 15.46 -25.68 -2.00
N LYS A 8 15.15 -26.28 -3.16
CA LYS A 8 14.26 -27.46 -3.26
C LYS A 8 12.90 -27.25 -2.57
N GLY A 9 12.33 -26.04 -2.71
CA GLY A 9 11.03 -25.68 -2.14
C GLY A 9 11.04 -25.43 -0.62
N LYS A 10 12.20 -25.48 0.05
CA LYS A 10 12.34 -25.12 1.47
C LYS A 10 13.06 -23.79 1.60
N LEU A 11 12.62 -22.95 2.54
CA LEU A 11 13.34 -21.73 2.91
C LEU A 11 14.76 -22.12 3.33
N SER A 12 15.76 -21.49 2.71
CA SER A 12 17.17 -21.69 3.07
C SER A 12 17.70 -20.53 3.90
N HIS A 13 17.50 -19.29 3.44
CA HIS A 13 17.88 -18.07 4.16
C HIS A 13 17.21 -16.84 3.53
N CYS A 14 17.24 -15.73 4.23
CA CYS A 14 16.93 -14.40 3.76
C CYS A 14 18.07 -13.45 4.12
N GLY A 15 18.06 -12.25 3.56
CA GLY A 15 19.06 -11.26 3.90
C GLY A 15 18.90 -9.95 3.17
N VAL A 16 19.86 -9.06 3.37
CA VAL A 16 20.01 -7.83 2.60
C VAL A 16 21.29 -7.95 1.80
N ASN A 17 21.17 -7.77 0.49
CA ASN A 17 22.33 -7.55 -0.35
C ASN A 17 22.67 -6.07 -0.39
N ASN A 18 23.95 -5.78 -0.19
CA ASN A 18 24.55 -4.48 -0.45
C ASN A 18 25.70 -4.64 -1.44
N PHE A 19 25.68 -3.86 -2.51
CA PHE A 19 26.76 -3.79 -3.49
C PHE A 19 27.22 -2.33 -3.58
N ILE A 20 28.52 -2.11 -3.42
CA ILE A 20 29.12 -0.81 -3.72
C ILE A 20 29.74 -0.94 -5.10
N LEU A 21 29.28 -0.11 -6.02
CA LEU A 21 29.84 0.01 -7.37
C LEU A 21 30.74 1.24 -7.44
N ALA A 22 31.88 1.11 -8.12
CA ALA A 22 32.73 2.23 -8.47
C ALA A 22 32.97 2.24 -9.98
N LEU A 23 32.93 3.44 -10.57
CA LEU A 23 33.28 3.65 -11.97
C LEU A 23 34.78 3.93 -12.06
N ASP A 24 35.54 3.07 -12.74
CA ASP A 24 37.01 3.18 -12.85
C ASP A 24 37.48 4.03 -14.04
N GLY A 25 36.59 4.84 -14.61
CA GLY A 25 36.80 5.63 -15.81
C GLY A 25 36.41 4.92 -17.11
N ILE A 26 36.23 3.60 -17.11
CA ILE A 26 35.83 2.83 -18.30
C ILE A 26 34.61 1.94 -18.02
N SER A 27 34.52 1.38 -16.80
CA SER A 27 33.49 0.39 -16.46
C SER A 27 33.06 0.48 -15.00
N TRP A 28 31.78 0.16 -14.75
CA TRP A 28 31.29 -0.05 -13.39
C TRP A 28 31.83 -1.37 -12.84
N LYS A 29 32.47 -1.32 -11.68
CA LYS A 29 33.00 -2.48 -10.96
C LYS A 29 32.37 -2.60 -9.59
N ILE A 30 32.07 -3.83 -9.17
CA ILE A 30 31.68 -4.12 -7.78
C ILE A 30 32.95 -4.08 -6.93
N ILE A 31 33.04 -3.12 -6.00
CA ILE A 31 34.18 -2.97 -5.09
C ILE A 31 33.90 -3.48 -3.68
N SER A 32 32.63 -3.66 -3.33
CA SER A 32 32.23 -4.30 -2.07
C SER A 32 30.91 -5.02 -2.25
N LEU A 33 30.81 -6.19 -1.62
CA LEU A 33 29.61 -7.00 -1.54
C LEU A 33 29.43 -7.43 -0.08
N ALA A 34 28.27 -7.12 0.49
CA ALA A 34 27.87 -7.62 1.80
C ALA A 34 26.49 -8.28 1.67
N ASP A 35 26.38 -9.49 2.25
CA ASP A 35 25.17 -10.28 2.25
C ASP A 35 24.85 -10.68 3.69
N SER A 36 23.84 -10.03 4.28
CA SER A 36 23.44 -10.30 5.67
C SER A 36 22.51 -11.51 5.72
N ARG A 37 23.07 -12.71 5.54
CA ARG A 37 22.31 -13.97 5.57
C ARG A 37 21.79 -14.29 6.96
N ARG A 38 20.50 -14.66 7.03
CA ARG A 38 19.81 -15.14 8.22
C ARG A 38 18.95 -16.33 7.83
N ASP A 39 18.95 -17.39 8.63
CA ASP A 39 18.19 -18.62 8.43
C ASP A 39 16.88 -18.65 9.24
N THR A 40 16.61 -17.59 9.99
CA THR A 40 15.41 -17.41 10.82
C THR A 40 14.78 -16.03 10.58
N ALA A 41 13.50 -15.89 10.93
CA ALA A 41 12.73 -14.63 10.81
C ALA A 41 12.67 -14.03 9.39
N CYS A 42 12.58 -14.87 8.36
CA CYS A 42 12.45 -14.46 6.95
C CYS A 42 11.00 -14.18 6.55
N THR A 43 10.33 -13.26 7.22
CA THR A 43 8.88 -13.06 7.11
C THR A 43 8.49 -11.86 6.24
N SER A 44 9.40 -10.94 5.95
CA SER A 44 9.10 -9.73 5.16
C SER A 44 8.60 -10.01 3.75
N HIS A 45 9.16 -10.99 3.04
CA HIS A 45 8.69 -11.35 1.70
C HIS A 45 7.27 -11.93 1.74
N ASP A 46 7.00 -12.85 2.66
CA ASP A 46 5.68 -13.48 2.81
C ASP A 46 4.63 -12.47 3.28
N ALA A 47 5.01 -11.58 4.20
CA ALA A 47 4.16 -10.46 4.61
C ALA A 47 3.84 -9.55 3.42
N LYS A 48 4.83 -9.20 2.58
CA LYS A 48 4.60 -8.37 1.38
C LYS A 48 3.63 -9.04 0.41
N LEU A 49 3.76 -10.34 0.16
CA LEU A 49 2.82 -11.08 -0.71
C LEU A 49 1.41 -11.09 -0.12
N ALA A 50 1.27 -11.44 1.17
CA ALA A 50 -0.01 -11.48 1.85
C ALA A 50 -0.70 -10.10 1.89
N ILE A 51 0.04 -9.02 2.14
CA ILE A 51 -0.49 -7.65 2.13
C ILE A 51 -0.91 -7.24 0.72
N ASN A 52 -0.15 -7.60 -0.31
CA ASN A 52 -0.52 -7.31 -1.69
C ASN A 52 -1.84 -7.98 -2.08
N GLU A 53 -1.98 -9.27 -1.76
CA GLU A 53 -3.21 -10.02 -2.00
C GLU A 53 -4.38 -9.44 -1.20
N MET A 54 -4.17 -9.11 0.08
CA MET A 54 -5.17 -8.47 0.94
C MET A 54 -5.67 -7.15 0.34
N LEU A 55 -4.76 -6.27 -0.12
CA LEU A 55 -5.13 -4.99 -0.72
C LEU A 55 -5.81 -5.15 -2.08
N ASP A 56 -5.41 -6.14 -2.89
CA ASP A 56 -6.09 -6.44 -4.15
C ASP A 56 -7.52 -6.95 -3.92
N ASN A 57 -7.72 -7.78 -2.88
CA ASN A 57 -9.04 -8.24 -2.46
C ASN A 57 -9.88 -7.11 -1.84
N TRP A 58 -9.24 -6.18 -1.13
CA TRP A 58 -9.90 -4.98 -0.63
C TRP A 58 -10.43 -4.13 -1.78
N HIS A 59 -9.61 -3.79 -2.78
CA HIS A 59 -10.09 -3.05 -3.96
C HIS A 59 -11.16 -3.82 -4.75
N ARG A 60 -11.04 -5.15 -4.84
CA ARG A 60 -12.06 -6.01 -5.45
C ARG A 60 -13.41 -5.93 -4.73
N GLY A 61 -13.42 -5.98 -3.39
CA GLY A 61 -14.66 -5.89 -2.61
C GLY A 61 -15.44 -4.61 -2.91
N ALA A 62 -14.75 -3.49 -3.07
CA ALA A 62 -15.39 -2.25 -3.51
C ALA A 62 -15.89 -2.33 -4.97
N SER A 63 -15.07 -2.82 -5.90
CA SER A 63 -15.44 -2.85 -7.33
C SER A 63 -16.62 -3.78 -7.64
N THR A 64 -16.81 -4.83 -6.83
CA THR A 64 -17.96 -5.73 -6.92
C THR A 64 -19.10 -5.38 -5.96
N ALA A 65 -19.01 -4.24 -5.27
CA ALA A 65 -19.97 -3.79 -4.26
C ALA A 65 -20.26 -4.83 -3.16
N ASP A 66 -19.26 -5.64 -2.81
CA ASP A 66 -19.31 -6.55 -1.67
C ASP A 66 -18.84 -5.82 -0.39
N SER A 67 -19.82 -5.26 0.32
CA SER A 67 -19.54 -4.51 1.54
C SER A 67 -18.93 -5.35 2.65
N ILE A 68 -19.25 -6.65 2.71
CA ILE A 68 -18.75 -7.53 3.78
C ILE A 68 -17.26 -7.74 3.53
N SER A 69 -16.89 -8.28 2.36
CA SER A 69 -15.48 -8.52 2.03
C SER A 69 -14.64 -7.23 2.08
N TYR A 70 -15.20 -6.09 1.71
CA TYR A 70 -14.52 -4.80 1.77
C TYR A 70 -14.25 -4.34 3.21
N PHE A 71 -15.29 -4.22 4.03
CA PHE A 71 -15.15 -3.68 5.38
C PHE A 71 -14.52 -4.68 6.33
N ASP A 72 -14.62 -5.99 6.09
CA ASP A 72 -14.01 -6.99 6.96
C ASP A 72 -12.48 -6.96 6.90
N LEU A 73 -11.89 -6.51 5.78
CA LEU A 73 -10.45 -6.27 5.64
C LEU A 73 -9.95 -4.99 6.32
N MET A 74 -10.83 -4.20 6.95
CA MET A 74 -10.46 -3.02 7.74
C MET A 74 -10.48 -3.34 9.24
N ALA A 75 -9.48 -2.88 10.00
CA ALA A 75 -9.45 -3.04 11.45
C ALA A 75 -10.64 -2.34 12.11
N ILE A 76 -11.12 -2.83 13.27
CA ILE A 76 -12.31 -2.29 13.93
C ILE A 76 -12.20 -0.79 14.25
N ASN A 77 -10.99 -0.34 14.61
CA ASN A 77 -10.63 1.03 14.92
C ASN A 77 -9.95 1.76 13.75
N SER A 78 -10.13 1.28 12.51
CA SER A 78 -9.44 1.85 11.36
C SER A 78 -9.93 3.26 11.02
N VAL A 79 -9.05 4.02 10.37
CA VAL A 79 -9.34 5.36 9.84
C VAL A 79 -9.20 5.35 8.32
N TYR A 80 -10.18 5.96 7.65
CA TYR A 80 -10.16 6.25 6.22
C TYR A 80 -10.15 7.77 6.04
N VAL A 81 -9.19 8.26 5.28
CA VAL A 81 -9.08 9.66 4.86
C VAL A 81 -9.35 9.72 3.37
N GLY A 82 -10.43 10.41 3.00
CA GLY A 82 -10.85 10.55 1.62
C GLY A 82 -10.11 11.67 0.89
N THR A 83 -10.54 11.97 -0.32
CA THR A 83 -9.87 12.96 -1.18
C THR A 83 -10.29 14.39 -0.86
N ASP A 84 -11.47 14.59 -0.27
CA ASP A 84 -11.91 15.91 0.20
C ASP A 84 -11.27 16.23 1.57
N GLU A 85 -10.90 17.50 1.77
CA GLU A 85 -10.12 17.95 2.94
C GLU A 85 -10.83 17.75 4.28
N THR A 86 -12.15 17.54 4.27
CA THR A 86 -12.96 17.29 5.47
C THR A 86 -13.15 15.80 5.78
N GLU A 87 -12.73 14.91 4.87
CA GLU A 87 -13.02 13.49 4.95
C GLU A 87 -12.03 12.75 5.85
N VAL A 88 -12.34 12.68 7.14
CA VAL A 88 -11.66 11.81 8.10
C VAL A 88 -12.68 10.96 8.84
N TRP A 89 -12.72 9.66 8.53
CA TRP A 89 -13.75 8.76 9.03
C TRP A 89 -13.17 7.57 9.79
N SER A 90 -13.73 7.28 10.97
CA SER A 90 -13.64 5.94 11.56
C SER A 90 -14.35 4.92 10.67
N LYS A 91 -13.95 3.64 10.71
CA LYS A 91 -14.62 2.53 9.99
C LYS A 91 -16.15 2.60 10.01
N ARG A 92 -16.76 2.81 11.18
CA ARG A 92 -18.23 2.89 11.32
C ARG A 92 -18.83 4.06 10.54
N LYS A 93 -18.23 5.25 10.62
CA LYS A 93 -18.67 6.42 9.87
C LYS A 93 -18.52 6.20 8.37
N PHE A 94 -17.39 5.61 7.96
CA PHE A 94 -17.14 5.31 6.55
C PHE A 94 -18.12 4.28 6.00
N LEU A 95 -18.42 3.22 6.76
CA LEU A 95 -19.45 2.24 6.39
C LEU A 95 -20.81 2.90 6.19
N ASN A 96 -21.24 3.76 7.12
CA ASN A 96 -22.52 4.46 6.99
C ASN A 96 -22.58 5.36 5.75
N PHE A 97 -21.48 6.05 5.44
CA PHE A 97 -21.35 6.85 4.24
C PHE A 97 -21.40 5.98 2.96
N ALA A 98 -20.70 4.84 2.97
CA ALA A 98 -20.55 3.96 1.81
C ALA A 98 -21.79 3.07 1.55
N ALA A 99 -22.55 2.73 2.59
CA ALA A 99 -23.70 1.83 2.53
C ALA A 99 -24.66 2.05 1.34
N PRO A 100 -25.13 3.29 1.04
CA PRO A 100 -26.02 3.52 -0.10
C PRO A 100 -25.39 3.22 -1.47
N TYR A 101 -24.06 3.30 -1.60
CA TYR A 101 -23.35 3.00 -2.85
C TYR A 101 -23.23 1.49 -3.05
N PHE A 102 -22.81 0.77 -2.00
CA PHE A 102 -22.73 -0.69 -1.99
C PHE A 102 -24.12 -1.33 -2.21
N ALA A 103 -25.17 -0.81 -1.57
CA ALA A 103 -26.54 -1.30 -1.77
C ALA A 103 -27.06 -1.13 -3.21
N LYS A 104 -26.54 -0.15 -3.95
CA LYS A 104 -26.87 0.08 -5.38
C LYS A 104 -26.02 -0.76 -6.33
N GLY A 105 -25.13 -1.61 -5.82
CA GLY A 105 -24.18 -2.37 -6.63
C GLY A 105 -23.10 -1.49 -7.29
N LYS A 106 -22.91 -0.26 -6.83
CA LYS A 106 -22.06 0.76 -7.46
C LYS A 106 -21.30 1.54 -6.39
N ALA A 107 -20.22 0.95 -5.88
CA ALA A 107 -19.22 1.67 -5.09
C ALA A 107 -18.14 2.24 -6.02
N TRP A 108 -16.86 2.07 -5.69
CA TRP A 108 -15.74 2.53 -6.49
C TRP A 108 -14.95 1.36 -7.07
N ALA A 109 -14.45 1.55 -8.30
CA ALA A 109 -13.56 0.61 -8.97
C ALA A 109 -12.21 1.29 -9.16
N PHE A 110 -11.22 0.85 -8.38
CA PHE A 110 -9.84 1.33 -8.46
C PHE A 110 -8.94 0.18 -8.91
N THR A 111 -8.07 0.47 -9.87
CA THR A 111 -7.14 -0.52 -10.41
C THR A 111 -5.72 -0.14 -9.98
N LYS A 112 -5.03 -1.06 -9.29
CA LYS A 112 -3.62 -0.88 -8.94
C LYS A 112 -2.76 -0.79 -10.20
N VAL A 113 -2.04 0.33 -10.33
CA VAL A 113 -0.97 0.51 -11.32
C VAL A 113 0.36 0.05 -10.74
N GLU A 114 0.68 0.52 -9.53
CA GLU A 114 1.90 0.19 -8.80
C GLU A 114 1.59 0.11 -7.31
N ARG A 115 2.32 -0.75 -6.57
CA ARG A 115 2.27 -0.77 -5.11
C ARG A 115 3.64 -1.12 -4.53
N ASN A 116 4.05 -0.34 -3.53
CA ASN A 116 5.19 -0.60 -2.69
C ASN A 116 4.73 -0.98 -1.28
N VAL A 117 5.27 -2.07 -0.73
CA VAL A 117 4.97 -2.52 0.64
C VAL A 117 6.26 -2.57 1.44
N TYR A 118 6.21 -1.96 2.61
CA TYR A 118 7.33 -1.85 3.55
C TYR A 118 6.94 -2.53 4.87
N SER A 119 7.77 -3.47 5.30
CA SER A 119 7.55 -4.26 6.51
C SER A 119 8.88 -4.49 7.21
N LYS A 120 8.80 -4.85 8.49
CA LYS A 120 9.95 -5.35 9.28
C LYS A 120 9.57 -6.70 9.84
N ASP A 121 10.49 -7.67 9.75
CA ASP A 121 10.22 -9.09 10.05
C ASP A 121 9.64 -9.34 11.46
N TYR A 122 9.93 -8.46 12.42
CA TYR A 122 9.58 -8.56 13.84
C TYR A 122 8.40 -7.69 14.25
N LEU A 123 7.74 -7.00 13.31
CA LEU A 123 6.59 -6.16 13.63
C LEU A 123 5.33 -6.66 12.92
N ASP A 124 4.23 -6.71 13.66
CA ASP A 124 2.88 -6.94 13.12
C ASP A 124 2.26 -5.66 12.54
N ILE A 125 3.11 -4.81 11.95
CA ILE A 125 2.76 -3.57 11.28
C ILE A 125 3.56 -3.46 9.97
N ALA A 126 2.90 -2.97 8.94
CA ALA A 126 3.51 -2.61 7.68
C ALA A 126 2.84 -1.35 7.12
N TRP A 127 3.50 -0.68 6.20
CA TRP A 127 2.95 0.47 5.48
C TRP A 127 3.15 0.29 3.99
N PHE A 128 2.36 1.00 3.22
CA PHE A 128 2.38 0.91 1.77
C PHE A 128 2.04 2.23 1.12
N ASP A 129 2.49 2.38 -0.11
CA ASP A 129 2.00 3.36 -1.06
C ASP A 129 1.59 2.64 -2.34
N GLU A 130 0.57 3.15 -3.01
CA GLU A 130 0.11 2.67 -4.29
C GLU A 130 -0.32 3.82 -5.19
N VAL A 131 -0.20 3.58 -6.49
CA VAL A 131 -0.83 4.41 -7.53
C VAL A 131 -2.00 3.63 -8.08
N LEU A 132 -3.16 4.28 -8.10
CA LEU A 132 -4.42 3.72 -8.54
C LEU A 132 -4.90 4.47 -9.79
N ASP A 133 -5.36 3.71 -10.77
CA ASP A 133 -6.19 4.23 -11.85
C ASP A 133 -7.65 4.27 -11.38
N THR A 134 -8.27 5.45 -11.48
CA THR A 134 -9.59 5.75 -10.94
C THR A 134 -10.37 6.67 -11.88
N TRP A 135 -11.68 6.81 -11.67
CA TRP A 135 -12.50 7.76 -12.41
C TRP A 135 -12.12 9.24 -12.18
N MET A 136 -11.39 9.55 -11.11
CA MET A 136 -10.86 10.89 -10.81
C MET A 136 -9.51 11.15 -11.49
N GLY A 137 -9.01 10.18 -12.28
CA GLY A 137 -7.62 10.14 -12.73
C GLY A 137 -6.71 9.41 -11.72
N PRO A 138 -5.38 9.55 -11.85
CA PRO A 138 -4.44 8.90 -10.96
C PRO A 138 -4.64 9.35 -9.51
N CYS A 139 -4.82 8.40 -8.61
CA CYS A 139 -4.85 8.65 -7.17
C CYS A 139 -3.67 7.94 -6.50
N ARG A 140 -3.14 8.54 -5.43
CA ARG A 140 -2.20 7.89 -4.52
C ARG A 140 -2.95 7.37 -3.31
N GLY A 141 -2.92 6.06 -3.13
CA GLY A 141 -3.31 5.40 -1.89
C GLY A 141 -2.09 5.27 -0.99
N SER A 142 -2.21 5.54 0.29
CA SER A 142 -1.14 5.28 1.26
C SER A 142 -1.74 4.83 2.57
N GLY A 143 -1.11 3.88 3.23
CA GLY A 143 -1.73 3.30 4.41
C GLY A 143 -0.82 2.48 5.29
N VAL A 144 -1.39 2.11 6.44
CA VAL A 144 -0.81 1.22 7.44
C VAL A 144 -1.72 0.01 7.56
N VAL A 145 -1.10 -1.17 7.60
CA VAL A 145 -1.78 -2.43 7.87
C VAL A 145 -1.20 -3.06 9.14
N THR A 146 -2.05 -3.73 9.91
CA THR A 146 -1.67 -4.47 11.12
C THR A 146 -2.22 -5.88 11.06
N LYS A 147 -1.60 -6.84 11.74
CA LYS A 147 -2.26 -8.13 11.94
C LYS A 147 -3.31 -8.04 13.05
N ASP A 148 -4.40 -8.76 12.88
CA ASP A 148 -5.33 -9.05 13.97
C ASP A 148 -4.85 -10.24 14.82
N ASP A 149 -5.62 -10.58 15.85
CA ASP A 149 -5.31 -11.65 16.79
C ASP A 149 -5.26 -13.05 16.13
N ASP A 150 -5.92 -13.21 14.98
CA ASP A 150 -5.92 -14.45 14.18
C ASP A 150 -4.76 -14.48 13.16
N GLY A 151 -3.92 -13.44 13.13
CA GLY A 151 -2.77 -13.31 12.24
C GLY A 151 -3.09 -12.79 10.84
N GLY A 152 -4.33 -12.37 10.58
CA GLY A 152 -4.77 -11.79 9.31
C GLY A 152 -4.40 -10.31 9.22
N TRP A 153 -3.88 -9.87 8.07
CA TRP A 153 -3.63 -8.45 7.83
C TRP A 153 -4.95 -7.68 7.65
N LYS A 154 -5.01 -6.48 8.23
CA LYS A 154 -6.14 -5.55 8.14
C LYS A 154 -5.64 -4.13 7.88
N VAL A 155 -6.41 -3.36 7.12
CA VAL A 155 -6.19 -1.92 6.93
C VAL A 155 -6.46 -1.19 8.25
N GLN A 156 -5.43 -0.57 8.83
CA GLN A 156 -5.52 0.22 10.07
C GLN A 156 -5.71 1.71 9.77
N HIS A 157 -5.03 2.22 8.74
CA HIS A 157 -5.14 3.60 8.29
C HIS A 157 -5.00 3.65 6.78
N TYR A 158 -5.84 4.42 6.10
CA TYR A 158 -5.76 4.62 4.66
C TYR A 158 -6.03 6.07 4.29
N VAL A 159 -5.22 6.61 3.39
CA VAL A 159 -5.33 7.95 2.82
C VAL A 159 -5.42 7.82 1.31
N LEU A 160 -6.45 8.42 0.71
CA LEU A 160 -6.59 8.56 -0.73
C LEU A 160 -6.38 10.01 -1.12
N SER A 161 -5.49 10.27 -2.08
CA SER A 161 -5.26 11.63 -2.58
C SER A 161 -5.27 11.64 -4.10
N VAL A 162 -5.92 12.65 -4.68
CA VAL A 162 -5.81 12.91 -6.13
C VAL A 162 -4.37 13.35 -6.42
N ALA A 163 -3.71 12.71 -7.38
CA ALA A 163 -2.35 13.06 -7.75
C ALA A 163 -2.37 14.18 -8.80
N VAL A 164 -1.95 15.38 -8.40
CA VAL A 164 -1.76 16.52 -9.30
C VAL A 164 -0.28 16.59 -9.69
N ALA A 165 0.02 16.65 -10.98
CA ALA A 165 1.40 16.81 -11.42
C ALA A 165 1.94 18.17 -10.99
N ASN A 166 3.23 18.25 -10.66
CA ASN A 166 3.83 19.49 -10.17
C ASN A 166 3.70 20.65 -11.18
N ASP A 167 3.74 20.34 -12.48
CA ASP A 167 3.60 21.33 -13.55
C ASP A 167 2.16 21.86 -13.68
N ASP A 168 1.17 21.15 -13.12
CA ASP A 168 -0.25 21.50 -13.18
C ASP A 168 -0.75 22.24 -11.92
N ILE A 169 0.13 22.48 -10.93
CA ILE A 169 -0.25 23.09 -9.65
C ILE A 169 -0.86 24.47 -9.82
N ASP A 170 -0.34 25.28 -10.74
CA ASP A 170 -0.86 26.63 -10.98
C ASP A 170 -2.32 26.59 -11.50
N GLU A 171 -2.70 25.59 -12.29
CA GLU A 171 -4.08 25.41 -12.75
C GLU A 171 -4.99 24.83 -11.66
N TYR A 172 -4.48 23.88 -10.88
CA TYR A 172 -5.20 23.35 -9.72
C TYR A 172 -5.56 24.45 -8.71
N LEU A 173 -4.62 25.37 -8.43
CA LEU A 173 -4.84 26.49 -7.51
C LEU A 173 -5.99 27.40 -7.97
N LYS A 174 -6.12 27.64 -9.29
CA LYS A 174 -7.25 28.41 -9.84
C LYS A 174 -8.59 27.72 -9.60
N VAL A 175 -8.66 26.40 -9.74
CA VAL A 175 -9.90 25.62 -9.51
C VAL A 175 -10.38 25.75 -8.07
N ILE A 176 -9.45 25.73 -7.10
CA ILE A 176 -9.79 25.84 -5.66
C ILE A 176 -9.80 27.29 -5.14
N GLY A 177 -9.63 28.28 -6.03
CA GLY A 177 -9.64 29.71 -5.67
C GLY A 177 -8.49 30.13 -4.74
N LYS A 178 -7.32 29.51 -4.86
CA LYS A 178 -6.11 29.84 -4.08
C LYS A 178 -5.00 30.37 -5.01
N GLU A 179 -4.04 31.06 -4.42
CA GLU A 179 -2.84 31.55 -5.11
C GLU A 179 -1.59 30.85 -4.56
N ARG A 180 -0.53 30.81 -5.38
CA ARG A 180 0.75 30.24 -4.99
C ARG A 180 1.40 31.15 -3.96
N LYS A 181 1.79 30.58 -2.81
CA LYS A 181 2.50 31.31 -1.74
C LYS A 181 3.98 31.44 -2.04
#